data_AF-A0A484S2F5-F1
#
_entry.id   AF-A0A484S2F5-F1
#
_cell.length_a   1.000
_cell.length_b   1.000
_cell.length_c   1.000
_cell.angle_alpha   90.00
_cell.angle_beta   90.00
_cell.angle_gamma   90.00
#
_symmetry.space_group_name_H-M   'P 1'
#
loop_
_entity.id
_entity.type
_entity.pdbx_description
1 polymer ?
#
loop_
_entity_poly.entity_id
_entity_poly.type
_entity_poly.pdbx_seq_one_letter_code
_entity_poly.pdbx_strand_id
1 'polypeptide(L)'
;MSRLETIVKANLEKVLRRNQDTAADLDMEVDLAYGYGLTSLDLIMLMSGICQDAGVPLTALAEDDIAALKTPADIVAVLGQKAPA
;
A
#
# COMPACT_ATOMS: atom_id res chain seq x y z
N MET A 1 11.25 9.94 -4.35
CA MET A 1 10.33 8.81 -4.30
C MET A 1 11.06 7.55 -4.74
N SER A 2 11.10 6.56 -3.87
CA SER A 2 11.52 5.20 -4.19
C SER A 2 10.49 4.52 -5.10
N ARG A 3 10.92 3.46 -5.80
CA ARG A 3 10.03 2.66 -6.67
C ARG A 3 8.81 2.12 -5.90
N LEU A 4 9.02 1.67 -4.67
CA LEU A 4 7.95 1.14 -3.82
C LEU A 4 6.94 2.22 -3.44
N GLU A 5 7.38 3.43 -3.06
CA GLU A 5 6.46 4.55 -2.80
C GLU A 5 5.59 4.87 -4.01
N THR A 6 6.16 4.87 -5.22
CA THR A 6 5.40 5.09 -6.46
C THR A 6 4.35 4.00 -6.68
N ILE A 7 4.70 2.73 -6.45
CA ILE A 7 3.76 1.60 -6.58
C ILE A 7 2.63 1.72 -5.55
N VAL A 8 2.96 2.01 -4.30
CA VAL A 8 1.98 2.16 -3.22
C VAL A 8 1.01 3.30 -3.52
N LYS A 9 1.52 4.48 -3.88
CA LYS A 9 0.69 5.65 -4.23
C LYS A 9 -0.21 5.38 -5.44
N ALA A 10 0.31 4.76 -6.49
CA ALA A 10 -0.47 4.42 -7.68
C ALA A 10 -1.62 3.44 -7.37
N ASN A 11 -1.37 2.43 -6.52
CA ASN A 11 -2.43 1.49 -6.15
C ASN A 11 -3.42 2.08 -5.14
N LEU A 12 -2.97 2.94 -4.24
CA LEU A 12 -3.84 3.67 -3.33
C LEU A 12 -4.79 4.61 -4.08
N GLU A 13 -4.30 5.34 -5.08
CA GLU A 13 -5.12 6.18 -5.97
C GLU A 13 -6.24 5.37 -6.66
N LYS A 14 -5.90 4.19 -7.20
CA LYS A 14 -6.89 3.29 -7.84
C LYS A 14 -7.99 2.85 -6.86
N VAL A 15 -7.62 2.47 -5.63
CA VAL A 15 -8.56 1.96 -4.62
C VAL A 15 -9.46 3.07 -4.08
N LEU A 16 -8.92 4.28 -3.89
CA LEU A 16 -9.68 5.43 -3.43
C LEU A 16 -10.74 5.90 -4.43
N ARG A 17 -10.69 5.42 -5.69
CA ARG A 17 -11.58 5.83 -6.80
C ARG A 17 -11.72 7.35 -6.92
N ARG A 18 -10.74 8.09 -6.40
CA ARG A 18 -10.71 9.54 -6.47
C ARG A 18 -10.29 9.90 -7.88
N ASN A 19 -11.27 10.33 -8.65
CA ASN A 19 -11.00 11.03 -9.90
C ASN A 19 -10.12 12.25 -9.55
N GLN A 20 -8.83 12.14 -9.87
CA GLN A 20 -7.90 13.26 -10.11
C GLN A 20 -7.20 13.95 -8.92
N ASP A 21 -7.15 13.35 -7.73
CA ASP A 21 -6.05 13.71 -6.82
C ASP A 21 -4.78 13.07 -7.37
N THR A 22 -3.80 13.89 -7.75
CA THR A 22 -2.55 13.39 -8.32
C THR A 22 -1.87 12.54 -7.24
N ALA A 23 -1.41 11.32 -7.54
CA ALA A 23 -0.61 10.48 -6.61
C ALA A 23 0.46 11.23 -5.78
N ALA A 24 0.92 12.40 -6.26
CA ALA A 24 1.76 13.35 -5.54
C ALA A 24 1.17 13.85 -4.20
N ASP A 25 -0.16 14.04 -4.09
CA ASP A 25 -0.85 14.62 -2.93
C ASP A 25 -1.21 13.60 -1.84
N LEU A 26 -1.11 12.30 -2.14
CA LEU A 26 -1.36 11.25 -1.15
C LEU A 26 -0.31 11.30 -0.04
N ASP A 27 -0.78 11.54 1.18
CA ASP A 27 0.02 11.52 2.39
C ASP A 27 0.31 10.06 2.80
N MET A 28 1.58 9.78 3.03
CA MET A 28 2.09 8.43 3.34
C MET A 28 1.93 8.06 4.81
N GLU A 29 1.62 9.02 5.69
CA GLU A 29 1.47 8.80 7.14
C GLU A 29 0.00 8.73 7.57
N VAL A 30 -0.94 8.95 6.64
CA VAL A 30 -2.37 8.86 6.93
C VAL A 30 -2.81 7.40 7.10
N ASP A 31 -3.59 7.14 8.15
CA ASP A 31 -4.14 5.82 8.43
C ASP A 31 -5.07 5.38 7.28
N LEU A 32 -4.83 4.17 6.77
CA LEU A 32 -5.55 3.60 5.63
C LEU A 32 -7.04 3.40 5.95
N ALA A 33 -7.37 2.91 7.15
CA ALA A 33 -8.75 2.61 7.51
C ALA A 33 -9.50 3.85 8.00
N TYR A 34 -8.93 4.59 8.95
CA TYR A 34 -9.58 5.72 9.61
C TYR A 34 -9.38 7.04 8.88
N GLY A 35 -8.23 7.25 8.25
CA GLY A 35 -7.91 8.48 7.53
C GLY A 35 -8.44 8.46 6.09
N TYR A 36 -8.14 7.38 5.37
CA TYR A 36 -8.58 7.20 3.99
C TYR A 36 -9.94 6.48 3.85
N GLY A 37 -10.48 5.93 4.93
CA GLY A 37 -11.79 5.27 4.91
C GLY A 37 -11.79 3.90 4.23
N LEU A 38 -10.64 3.25 4.07
CA LEU A 38 -10.55 1.96 3.38
C LEU A 38 -11.20 0.84 4.22
N THR A 39 -12.09 0.09 3.60
CA THR A 39 -12.66 -1.12 4.20
C THR A 39 -11.67 -2.28 4.15
N SER A 40 -11.95 -3.38 4.86
CA SER A 40 -11.12 -4.60 4.76
C SER A 40 -11.03 -5.14 3.33
N LEU A 41 -12.08 -4.99 2.51
CA LEU A 41 -12.05 -5.38 1.11
C LEU A 41 -11.11 -4.47 0.30
N ASP A 42 -11.15 -3.16 0.55
CA ASP A 42 -10.28 -2.19 -0.11
C ASP A 42 -8.80 -2.46 0.24
N LEU A 43 -8.51 -2.80 1.49
CA LEU A 43 -7.17 -3.19 1.94
C LEU A 43 -6.67 -4.46 1.24
N ILE A 44 -7.53 -5.47 1.07
CA ILE A 44 -7.18 -6.69 0.32
C ILE A 44 -6.88 -6.36 -1.15
N MET A 45 -7.70 -5.54 -1.79
CA MET A 45 -7.48 -5.11 -3.18
C MET A 45 -6.18 -4.30 -3.32
N LEU A 46 -5.95 -3.38 -2.39
CA LEU A 46 -4.74 -2.56 -2.31
C LEU A 46 -3.49 -3.43 -2.21
N MET A 47 -3.44 -4.33 -1.22
CA MET A 47 -2.28 -5.19 -0.97
C MET A 47 -2.03 -6.17 -2.11
N SER A 48 -3.09 -6.73 -2.69
CA SER A 48 -2.97 -7.64 -3.84
C SER A 48 -2.33 -6.93 -5.05
N GLY A 49 -2.79 -5.72 -5.36
CA GLY A 49 -2.24 -4.91 -6.45
C GLY A 49 -0.79 -4.49 -6.21
N ILE A 50 -0.48 -4.01 -5.00
CA ILE A 50 0.89 -3.60 -4.65
C ILE A 50 1.85 -4.79 -4.71
N CYS A 51 1.48 -5.95 -4.14
CA CYS A 51 2.30 -7.16 -4.16
C CYS A 51 2.59 -7.62 -5.60
N GLN A 52 1.55 -7.60 -6.45
CA GLN A 52 1.70 -7.93 -7.87
C GLN A 52 2.65 -6.97 -8.59
N ASP A 53 2.50 -5.66 -8.41
CA ASP A 53 3.32 -4.63 -9.07
C ASP A 53 4.78 -4.60 -8.54
N ALA A 54 4.97 -4.95 -7.26
CA ALA A 54 6.27 -5.07 -6.62
C ALA A 54 6.98 -6.40 -6.93
N GLY A 55 6.28 -7.40 -7.47
CA GLY A 55 6.80 -8.74 -7.68
C GLY A 55 7.03 -9.53 -6.39
N VAL A 56 6.32 -9.17 -5.31
CA VAL A 56 6.38 -9.85 -4.01
C VAL A 56 5.14 -10.74 -3.89
N PRO A 57 5.28 -12.05 -3.65
CA PRO A 57 4.11 -12.89 -3.42
C PRO A 57 3.45 -12.51 -2.10
N LEU A 58 2.12 -12.41 -2.08
CA LEU A 58 1.37 -12.04 -0.86
C LEU A 58 1.66 -13.00 0.31
N THR A 59 1.99 -14.27 0.01
CA THR A 59 2.39 -15.30 0.98
C THR A 59 3.75 -15.05 1.63
N ALA A 60 4.52 -14.06 1.19
CA ALA A 60 5.76 -13.63 1.83
C ALA A 60 5.52 -12.74 3.07
N LEU A 61 4.29 -12.25 3.24
CA LEU A 61 3.87 -11.43 4.37
C LEU A 61 3.36 -12.33 5.50
N ALA A 62 3.94 -12.18 6.69
CA ALA A 62 3.48 -12.84 7.90
C ALA A 62 2.29 -12.09 8.52
N GLU A 63 1.63 -12.72 9.50
CA GLU A 63 0.51 -12.09 10.24
C GLU A 63 0.94 -10.78 10.92
N ASP A 64 2.14 -10.76 11.52
CA ASP A 64 2.70 -9.55 12.14
C ASP A 64 2.99 -8.45 11.11
N ASP A 65 3.42 -8.82 9.90
CA ASP A 65 3.64 -7.86 8.81
C ASP A 65 2.32 -7.18 8.44
N ILE A 66 1.24 -7.96 8.31
CA ILE A 66 -0.11 -7.46 7.98
C ILE A 66 -0.66 -6.60 9.12
N ALA A 67 -0.46 -7.01 10.37
CA ALA A 67 -0.92 -6.26 11.55
C ALA A 67 -0.22 -4.89 11.70
N ALA A 68 0.99 -4.74 11.15
CA ALA A 68 1.73 -3.49 11.15
C ALA A 68 1.25 -2.50 10.05
N LEU A 69 0.46 -2.93 9.07
CA LEU A 69 0.04 -2.09 7.94
C LEU A 69 -1.08 -1.11 8.31
N LYS A 70 -0.71 0.03 8.90
CA LYS A 70 -1.66 1.10 9.25
C LYS A 70 -1.63 2.24 8.26
N THR A 71 -0.46 2.56 7.73
CA THR A 71 -0.22 3.67 6.82
C THR A 71 0.38 3.20 5.49
N PRO A 72 0.32 4.00 4.41
CA PRO A 72 1.05 3.71 3.18
C PRO A 72 2.56 3.56 3.40
N ALA A 73 3.16 4.32 4.33
CA ALA A 73 4.57 4.21 4.68
C ALA A 73 4.92 2.84 5.28
N ASP A 74 4.04 2.26 6.10
CA ASP A 74 4.22 0.92 6.65
C ASP A 74 4.28 -0.13 5.54
N ILE A 75 3.45 0.00 4.49
CA ILE A 75 3.47 -0.89 3.32
C ILE A 75 4.83 -0.81 2.61
N VAL A 76 5.36 0.40 2.41
CA VAL A 76 6.69 0.58 1.81
C VAL A 76 7.78 -0.06 2.67
N ALA A 77 7.72 0.13 3.99
CA ALA A 77 8.70 -0.43 4.91
C ALA A 77 8.69 -1.96 4.91
N VAL A 78 7.51 -2.56 5.01
CA VAL A 78 7.33 -4.02 4.97
C VAL A 78 7.80 -4.60 3.64
N LEU A 79 7.38 -4.01 2.52
CA LEU A 79 7.80 -4.51 1.19
C LEU A 79 9.28 -4.28 0.93
N GLY A 80 9.88 -3.22 1.46
CA GLY A 80 11.32 -2.99 1.37
C GLY A 80 12.15 -4.09 2.04
N GLN A 81 11.59 -4.77 3.05
CA GLN A 81 12.23 -5.92 3.70
C GLN A 81 12.04 -7.24 2.94
N LYS A 82 11.01 -7.32 2.07
CA LYS A 82 10.60 -8.56 1.39
C LYS A 82 10.93 -8.57 -0.10
N ALA A 83 11.08 -7.40 -0.71
CA ALA A 83 11.42 -7.26 -2.10
C ALA A 83 12.88 -7.73 -2.34
N PRO A 84 13.13 -8.57 -3.37
CA PRO A 84 14.48 -8.87 -3.77
C PRO A 84 15.18 -7.58 -4.23
N ALA A 85 16.44 -7.41 -3.84
CA ALA A 85 17.29 -6.27 -4.21
C ALA A 85 17.41 -6.07 -5.73
#